data_AF-A0A3D1IP11-F1
#
_entry.id   AF-A0A3D1IP11-F1
#
_cell.length_a   1.000
_cell.length_b   1.000
_cell.length_c   1.000
_cell.angle_alpha   90.00
_cell.angle_beta   90.00
_cell.angle_gamma   90.00
#
_symmetry.space_group_name_H-M   'P 1'
#
loop_
_entity.id
_entity.type
_entity.pdbx_description
1 polymer ?
#
loop_
_entity_poly.entity_id
_entity_poly.type
_entity_poly.pdbx_seq_one_letter_code
_entity_poly.pdbx_strand_id
1 'polypeptide(L)'
;DVLHSDFYWLSLSAGQAKAREEIRAKVVGQHIELTGPAGRWVTVNLKDELVDLEQPVVIMANGKEQYRGRVPRTVGTLLETLKERRDREYLFPARVEVILP
;
A
#
# COMPACT_ATOMS: atom_id res chain seq x y z
N ASP A 1 -24.57 -2.00 -8.58
CA ASP A 1 -23.13 -1.94 -8.83
C ASP A 1 -22.45 -1.84 -7.48
N VAL A 2 -21.87 -2.94 -7.01
CA VAL A 2 -21.31 -3.00 -5.65
C VAL A 2 -19.81 -2.74 -5.76
N LEU A 3 -19.44 -1.48 -5.64
CA LEU A 3 -18.07 -1.07 -5.30
C LEU A 3 -17.89 -1.34 -3.80
N HIS A 4 -17.45 -2.54 -3.43
CA HIS A 4 -16.80 -2.81 -2.14
C HIS A 4 -15.41 -3.33 -2.51
N SER A 5 -14.30 -2.69 -2.15
CA SER A 5 -13.90 -2.39 -0.78
C SER A 5 -12.90 -1.24 -0.77
N ASP A 6 -13.06 -0.34 0.17
CA ASP A 6 -12.12 0.70 0.55
C ASP A 6 -10.69 0.18 0.75
N PHE A 7 -9.70 1.01 0.44
CA PHE A 7 -8.27 0.68 0.42
C PHE A 7 -7.69 0.33 1.81
N TYR A 8 -8.05 -0.83 2.36
CA TYR A 8 -7.65 -1.26 3.70
C TYR A 8 -6.13 -1.42 3.90
N TRP A 9 -5.36 -1.53 2.82
CA TRP A 9 -3.91 -1.68 2.80
C TRP A 9 -3.14 -0.46 2.27
N LEU A 10 -3.82 0.62 1.88
CA LEU A 10 -3.16 1.90 1.61
C LEU A 10 -3.33 2.86 2.79
N SER A 11 -2.29 3.63 3.08
CA SER A 11 -2.37 4.81 3.93
C SER A 11 -1.84 6.02 3.17
N LEU A 12 -2.52 7.16 3.29
CA LEU A 12 -1.96 8.45 2.89
C LEU A 12 -1.13 9.01 4.05
N SER A 13 -0.03 9.70 3.74
CA SER A 13 0.72 10.44 4.76
C SER A 13 -0.16 11.52 5.39
N ALA A 14 0.03 11.77 6.69
CA ALA A 14 -0.75 12.73 7.46
C ALA A 14 -0.78 14.12 6.78
N GLY A 15 -1.96 14.73 6.71
CA GLY A 15 -2.15 16.05 6.10
C GLY A 15 -2.26 16.07 4.57
N GLN A 16 -2.11 14.92 3.89
CA GLN A 16 -2.30 14.85 2.43
C GLN A 16 -3.74 14.58 2.00
N ALA A 17 -4.61 14.05 2.87
CA ALA A 17 -6.00 13.77 2.50
C ALA A 17 -6.74 15.09 2.13
N LYS A 18 -6.95 15.34 0.84
CA LYS A 18 -7.79 16.43 0.33
C LYS A 18 -9.10 15.84 -0.16
N ALA A 19 -10.21 16.52 0.15
CA ALA A 19 -11.53 16.12 -0.31
C ALA A 19 -11.56 16.02 -1.85
N ARG A 20 -12.09 14.91 -2.38
CA ARG A 20 -12.33 14.58 -3.81
C ARG A 20 -11.15 14.06 -4.64
N GLU A 21 -10.00 13.76 -4.03
CA GLU A 21 -8.92 13.08 -4.76
C GLU A 21 -9.04 11.56 -4.59
N GLU A 22 -9.08 10.84 -5.71
CA GLU A 22 -9.17 9.38 -5.75
C GLU A 22 -7.81 8.80 -6.12
N ILE A 23 -7.33 7.86 -5.30
CA ILE A 23 -6.22 6.98 -5.65
C ILE A 23 -6.81 5.60 -5.89
N ARG A 24 -6.49 5.01 -7.05
CA ARG A 24 -6.88 3.66 -7.42
C ARG A 24 -5.69 2.73 -7.25
N ALA A 25 -5.95 1.52 -6.81
CA ALA A 25 -4.93 0.49 -6.61
C ALA A 25 -5.45 -0.84 -7.12
N LYS A 26 -4.57 -1.58 -7.79
CA LYS A 26 -4.85 -2.91 -8.32
C LYS A 26 -3.68 -3.83 -8.01
N VAL A 27 -4.00 -5.04 -7.58
CA VAL A 27 -3.01 -6.10 -7.35
C VAL A 27 -3.26 -7.21 -8.38
N VAL A 28 -2.20 -7.62 -9.08
CA VAL A 28 -2.21 -8.74 -10.04
C VAL A 28 -0.95 -9.58 -9.80
N GLY A 29 -1.11 -10.67 -9.04
CA GLY A 29 0.04 -11.47 -8.58
C GLY A 29 1.00 -10.61 -7.75
N GLN A 30 2.29 -10.60 -8.13
CA GLN A 30 3.34 -9.80 -7.47
C GLN A 30 3.41 -8.33 -7.94
N HIS A 31 2.42 -7.87 -8.71
CA HIS A 31 2.40 -6.54 -9.29
C HIS A 31 1.31 -5.67 -8.68
N ILE A 32 1.69 -4.50 -8.20
CA ILE A 32 0.81 -3.51 -7.61
C ILE A 32 0.84 -2.26 -8.46
N GLU A 33 -0.32 -1.84 -8.95
CA GLU A 33 -0.48 -0.66 -9.78
C GLU A 33 -1.28 0.40 -9.02
N LEU A 34 -0.70 1.58 -8.88
CA LEU A 34 -1.30 2.75 -8.25
C LEU A 34 -1.52 3.84 -9.30
N THR A 35 -2.71 4.44 -9.29
CA THR A 35 -3.05 5.55 -10.16
C THR A 35 -3.69 6.65 -9.34
N GLY A 36 -3.26 7.89 -9.54
CA GLY A 36 -3.82 9.02 -8.80
C GLY A 36 -3.09 10.33 -9.08
N PRO A 37 -3.45 11.40 -8.35
CA PRO A 37 -2.82 12.71 -8.49
C PRO A 37 -1.31 12.67 -8.21
N ALA A 38 -0.52 13.42 -8.98
CA ALA A 38 0.93 13.53 -8.79
C ALA A 38 1.29 14.20 -7.45
N GLY A 39 2.49 13.88 -6.93
CA GLY A 39 3.05 14.45 -5.70
C GLY A 39 2.48 13.87 -4.40
N ARG A 40 1.72 12.77 -4.48
CA ARG A 40 1.13 12.11 -3.31
C ARG A 40 2.02 11.00 -2.79
N TRP A 41 2.25 11.01 -1.49
CA TRP A 41 2.96 9.96 -0.76
C TRP A 41 1.95 8.93 -0.28
N VAL A 42 2.14 7.71 -0.76
CA VAL A 42 1.27 6.57 -0.47
C VAL A 42 2.11 5.52 0.24
N THR A 43 1.66 5.11 1.41
CA THR A 43 2.17 3.92 2.08
C THR A 43 1.36 2.72 1.59
N VAL A 44 2.06 1.78 0.98
CA VAL A 44 1.55 0.47 0.61
C VAL A 44 1.88 -0.50 1.74
N ASN A 45 0.89 -0.88 2.53
CA ASN A 45 1.03 -1.89 3.58
C ASN A 45 0.78 -3.27 2.98
N LEU A 46 1.66 -4.23 3.25
CA LEU A 46 1.64 -5.54 2.61
C LEU A 46 1.53 -6.64 3.66
N LYS A 47 0.74 -7.66 3.33
CA LYS A 47 0.60 -8.92 4.04
C LYS A 47 0.48 -10.06 3.02
N ASP A 48 0.74 -11.28 3.45
CA ASP A 48 0.86 -12.45 2.57
C ASP A 48 -0.43 -12.81 1.81
N GLU A 49 -1.58 -12.34 2.29
CA GLU A 49 -2.86 -12.49 1.59
C GLU A 49 -2.96 -11.59 0.34
N LEU A 50 -2.13 -10.55 0.22
CA LEU A 50 -2.09 -9.64 -0.94
C LEU A 50 -1.03 -10.06 -1.96
N VAL A 51 0.17 -10.36 -1.49
CA VAL A 51 1.35 -10.71 -2.30
C VAL A 51 2.23 -11.67 -1.53
N ASP A 52 2.99 -12.52 -2.22
CA ASP A 52 4.00 -13.36 -1.59
C ASP A 52 5.22 -12.50 -1.21
N LEU A 53 5.41 -12.27 0.10
CA LEU A 53 6.52 -11.47 0.64
C LEU A 53 7.86 -12.22 0.66
N GLU A 54 7.89 -13.51 0.29
CA GLU A 54 9.13 -14.23 0.00
C GLU A 54 9.65 -13.94 -1.42
N GLN A 55 8.81 -13.39 -2.29
CA GLN A 55 9.15 -13.05 -3.66
C GLN A 55 9.29 -11.54 -3.86
N PRO A 56 10.01 -11.10 -4.92
CA PRO A 56 10.02 -9.69 -5.29
C PRO A 56 8.61 -9.19 -5.62
N VAL A 57 8.28 -8.01 -5.13
CA VAL A 57 7.06 -7.26 -5.45
C VAL A 57 7.46 -6.07 -6.33
N VAL A 58 6.64 -5.76 -7.32
CA VAL A 58 6.78 -4.57 -8.17
C VAL A 58 5.64 -3.62 -7.88
N ILE A 59 5.97 -2.36 -7.57
CA ILE A 59 4.99 -1.29 -7.36
C ILE A 59 5.18 -0.25 -8.45
N MET A 60 4.14 -0.08 -9.26
CA MET A 60 4.04 0.95 -10.29
C MET A 60 3.11 2.06 -9.81
N ALA A 61 3.48 3.30 -10.09
CA ALA A 61 2.70 4.49 -9.81
C ALA A 61 2.59 5.33 -11.08
N ASN A 62 1.36 5.58 -11.57
CA ASN A 62 1.09 6.29 -12.83
C ASN A 62 1.95 5.77 -14.02
N GLY A 63 2.10 4.44 -14.13
CA GLY A 63 2.89 3.80 -15.18
C GLY A 63 4.42 3.81 -14.98
N LYS A 64 4.93 4.36 -13.86
CA LYS A 64 6.36 4.37 -13.52
C LYS A 64 6.67 3.46 -12.34
N GLU A 65 7.73 2.67 -12.45
CA GLU A 65 8.23 1.84 -11.36
C GLU A 65 8.74 2.69 -10.19
N GLN A 66 8.17 2.49 -9.01
CA GLN A 66 8.60 3.14 -7.77
C GLN A 66 9.39 2.19 -6.88
N TYR A 67 9.11 0.88 -6.99
CA TYR A 67 9.77 -0.13 -6.19
C TYR A 67 9.80 -1.47 -6.92
N ARG A 68 10.92 -2.18 -6.78
CA ARG A 68 11.09 -3.57 -7.20
C ARG A 68 12.04 -4.26 -6.22
N GLY A 69 11.55 -5.27 -5.54
CA GLY A 69 12.37 -6.01 -4.59
C GLY A 69 11.54 -6.81 -3.60
N ARG A 70 12.23 -7.54 -2.73
CA ARG A 70 11.58 -8.25 -1.63
C ARG A 70 11.35 -7.28 -0.47
N VAL A 71 10.13 -7.22 0.03
CA VAL A 71 9.78 -6.36 1.18
C VAL A 71 9.90 -7.19 2.45
N PRO A 72 10.84 -6.88 3.37
CA PRO A 72 11.03 -7.69 4.56
C PRO A 72 9.86 -7.56 5.53
N ARG A 73 9.50 -8.69 6.15
CA ARG A 73 8.59 -8.70 7.30
C ARG A 73 9.34 -8.24 8.54
N THR A 74 8.83 -7.24 9.25
CA THR A 74 9.43 -6.81 10.53
C THR A 74 8.40 -6.78 11.64
N VAL A 75 8.81 -7.22 12.82
CA VAL A 75 7.99 -7.12 14.05
C VAL A 75 7.72 -5.64 14.38
N GLY A 76 8.64 -4.74 14.06
CA GLY A 76 8.46 -3.30 14.23
C GLY A 76 7.27 -2.77 13.44
N THR A 77 7.21 -3.04 12.13
CA THR A 77 6.09 -2.64 11.26
C THR A 77 4.76 -3.25 11.72
N LEU A 78 4.78 -4.51 12.17
CA LEU A 78 3.59 -5.17 12.69
C LEU A 78 3.07 -4.52 13.99
N LEU A 79 3.97 -4.11 14.88
CA LEU A 79 3.61 -3.39 16.11
C LEU A 79 3.10 -1.98 15.83
N GLU A 80 3.70 -1.27 14.88
CA GLU A 80 3.25 0.07 14.46
C GLU A 80 1.85 0.02 13.88
N THR A 81 1.61 -0.89 12.94
CA THR A 81 0.29 -1.03 12.28
C THR A 81 -0.80 -1.46 13.26
N LEU A 82 -0.48 -2.32 14.24
CA LEU A 82 -1.39 -2.68 15.34
C LEU A 82 -1.77 -1.46 16.19
N LYS A 83 -0.80 -0.59 16.52
CA LYS A 83 -1.05 0.63 17.31
C LYS A 83 -1.92 1.63 16.55
N GLU A 84 -1.64 1.82 15.26
CA GLU A 84 -2.32 2.78 14.40
C GLU A 84 -3.79 2.42 14.14
N ARG A 85 -4.08 1.13 13.92
CA ARG A 85 -5.39 0.70 13.42
C ARG A 85 -6.24 -0.10 14.42
N ARG A 86 -5.65 -0.58 15.53
CA ARG A 86 -6.32 -1.31 16.64
C ARG A 86 -7.24 -2.47 16.23
N ASP A 87 -7.04 -3.05 15.05
CA ASP A 87 -7.81 -4.15 14.51
C ASP A 87 -6.85 -5.18 13.89
N ARG A 88 -7.08 -6.46 14.21
CA ARG A 88 -6.23 -7.59 13.81
C ARG A 88 -6.23 -7.82 12.31
N GLU A 89 -7.29 -7.46 11.59
CA GLU A 89 -7.36 -7.54 10.13
C GLU A 89 -6.35 -6.61 9.43
N TYR A 90 -5.80 -5.64 10.18
CA TYR A 90 -4.88 -4.60 9.72
C TYR A 90 -3.45 -4.75 10.25
N LEU A 91 -3.06 -5.97 10.62
CA LEU A 91 -1.67 -6.31 10.91
C LEU A 91 -0.91 -6.44 9.60
N PHE A 92 -0.04 -5.49 9.31
CA PHE A 92 0.81 -5.54 8.12
C PHE A 92 2.27 -5.73 8.55
N PRO A 93 2.90 -6.87 8.22
CA PRO A 93 4.29 -7.10 8.57
C PRO A 93 5.28 -6.31 7.70
N ALA A 94 4.82 -5.75 6.57
CA ALA A 94 5.66 -5.09 5.57
C ALA A 94 4.99 -3.79 5.10
N ARG A 95 5.81 -2.77 4.77
CA ARG A 95 5.33 -1.54 4.11
C ARG A 95 6.35 -1.03 3.10
N VAL A 96 5.85 -0.35 2.07
CA VAL A 96 6.67 0.41 1.12
C VAL A 96 6.05 1.79 0.95
N GLU A 97 6.85 2.83 1.02
CA GLU A 97 6.41 4.19 0.71
C GLU A 97 6.77 4.52 -0.73
N VAL A 98 5.80 5.05 -1.47
CA VAL A 98 5.96 5.43 -2.87
C VAL A 98 5.37 6.81 -3.11
N ILE A 99 5.88 7.50 -4.13
CA ILE A 99 5.35 8.76 -4.61
C ILE A 99 4.63 8.54 -5.94
N LEU A 100 3.42 9.07 -6.07
CA LEU A 100 2.76 9.19 -7.37
C LEU A 100 3.50 10.27 -8.18
N PRO A 101 4.15 9.93 -9.31
CA PRO A 101 4.93 10.87 -10.10
C PRO A 101 4.04 11.87 -10.85
#